data_AF-A0A924RWW4-F1
#
_entry.id   AF-A0A924RWW4-F1
#
_cell.length_a   1.000
_cell.length_b   1.000
_cell.length_c   1.000
_cell.angle_alpha   90.00
_cell.angle_beta   90.00
_cell.angle_gamma   90.00
#
_symmetry.space_group_name_H-M   'P 1'
#
loop_
_entity.id
_entity.type
_entity.pdbx_description
1 polymer ?
#
loop_
_entity_poly.entity_id
_entity_poly.type
_entity_poly.pdbx_seq_one_letter_code
_entity_poly.pdbx_strand_id
1 'polypeptide(L)' 'ANIAFININDCTFEQLKTFPYLAYKQSNAIIAYRKQHGNYKNPTDLIKIAILNAETIQKILPYLKF' A
#
# COMPACT_ATOMS: atom_id res chain seq x y z
N ALA A 1 15.60 -9.09 3.25
CA ALA A 1 14.23 -9.18 3.80
C ALA A 1 13.42 -10.09 2.89
N ASN A 2 12.76 -11.12 3.43
CA ASN A 2 11.82 -11.91 2.65
C ASN A 2 10.53 -11.10 2.54
N ILE A 3 10.22 -10.56 1.37
CA ILE A 3 9.04 -9.70 1.18
C ILE A 3 7.88 -10.60 0.73
N ALA A 4 6.90 -10.78 1.62
CA ALA A 4 5.70 -11.55 1.31
C ALA A 4 4.77 -10.72 0.42
N PHE A 5 4.11 -11.39 -0.53
CA PHE A 5 3.00 -10.79 -1.26
C PHE A 5 1.90 -10.37 -0.28
N ILE A 6 1.30 -9.21 -0.50
CA ILE A 6 0.27 -8.65 0.36
C ILE A 6 -0.99 -8.36 -0.45
N ASN A 7 -2.15 -8.80 0.06
CA ASN A 7 -3.42 -8.36 -0.47
C ASN A 7 -3.70 -6.96 0.08
N ILE A 8 -3.64 -5.93 -0.75
CA ILE A 8 -3.79 -4.54 -0.30
C ILE A 8 -5.21 -4.23 0.16
N ASN A 9 -6.20 -4.98 -0.31
CA ASN A 9 -7.61 -4.81 0.06
C ASN A 9 -7.98 -5.50 1.38
N ASP A 10 -7.19 -6.48 1.82
CA ASP A 10 -7.48 -7.24 3.05
C ASP A 10 -6.40 -7.09 4.14
N CYS A 11 -5.23 -6.53 3.82
CA CYS A 11 -4.15 -6.42 4.78
C CYS A 11 -4.47 -5.51 5.96
N THR A 12 -3.86 -5.84 7.10
CA THR A 12 -3.84 -5.01 8.29
C THR A 12 -2.69 -3.99 8.23
N PHE A 13 -2.79 -2.95 9.06
CA PHE A 13 -1.70 -1.99 9.24
C PHE A 13 -0.39 -2.67 9.65
N GLU A 14 -0.47 -3.67 10.54
CA GLU A 14 0.68 -4.42 11.03
C GLU A 14 1.38 -5.21 9.92
N GLN A 15 0.64 -5.74 8.94
CA GLN A 15 1.23 -6.38 7.76
C GLN A 15 1.84 -5.37 6.78
N LEU A 16 1.24 -4.19 6.64
CA LEU A 16 1.80 -3.12 5.81
C LEU A 16 3.05 -2.48 6.42
N LYS A 17 3.15 -2.40 7.76
CA LYS A 17 4.32 -1.78 8.41
C LYS A 17 5.60 -2.60 8.27
N THR A 18 5.50 -3.90 7.96
CA THR A 18 6.67 -4.76 7.72
C THR A 18 7.27 -4.58 6.33
N PHE A 19 6.63 -3.81 5.44
CA PHE A 19 7.16 -3.53 4.12
C PHE A 19 8.36 -2.57 4.19
N PRO A 20 9.54 -2.96 3.67
CA PRO A 20 10.75 -2.14 3.77
C PRO A 20 10.67 -0.83 2.97
N TYR A 21 9.71 -0.70 2.05
CA TYR A 21 9.54 0.46 1.18
C TYR A 21 8.47 1.44 1.66
N LEU A 22 7.75 1.13 2.74
CA LEU A 22 6.67 1.96 3.27
C LEU A 22 7.04 2.50 4.64
N ALA A 23 7.03 3.82 4.76
CA ALA A 23 7.07 4.48 6.06
C ALA A 23 5.73 4.32 6.80
N TYR A 24 5.75 4.44 8.13
CA TYR A 24 4.55 4.39 8.98
C TYR A 24 3.38 5.24 8.44
N LYS A 25 3.67 6.50 8.06
CA LYS A 25 2.67 7.43 7.53
C LYS A 25 2.07 6.96 6.20
N GLN A 26 2.87 6.33 5.34
CA GLN A 26 2.41 5.79 4.06
C GLN A 26 1.52 4.56 4.28
N SER A 27 1.93 3.64 5.16
CA SER A 27 1.11 2.48 5.54
C SER A 27 -0.23 2.90 6.15
N ASN A 28 -0.22 3.92 7.01
CA ASN A 28 -1.46 4.44 7.60
C ASN A 28 -2.36 5.11 6.55
N ALA A 29 -1.77 5.86 5.61
CA ALA A 29 -2.51 6.50 4.53
C ALA A 29 -3.18 5.48 3.59
N ILE A 30 -2.51 4.34 3.31
CA ILE A 30 -3.10 3.24 2.54
C ILE A 30 -4.34 2.68 3.25
N ILE A 31 -4.21 2.33 4.53
CA ILE A 31 -5.35 1.80 5.31
C ILE A 31 -6.49 2.82 5.40
N ALA A 32 -6.18 4.10 5.65
CA ALA A 32 -7.17 5.16 5.75
C ALA A 32 -7.91 5.38 4.43
N TYR A 33 -7.18 5.44 3.31
CA TYR A 33 -7.76 5.61 1.99
C TYR A 33 -8.69 4.44 1.64
N ARG A 34 -8.25 3.19 1.86
CA ARG A 34 -9.09 2.00 1.66
C ARG A 34 -10.39 2.06 2.47
N LYS A 35 -10.33 2.50 3.73
CA LYS A 35 -11.51 2.64 4.58
C LYS A 35 -12.48 3.71 4.08
N GLN A 36 -11.97 4.80 3.50
CA GLN A 36 -12.79 5.93 3.06
C GLN A 36 -13.37 5.75 1.65
N HIS A 37 -12.62 5.09 0.76
CA HIS A 37 -12.94 5.00 -0.67
C HIS A 37 -13.29 3.57 -1.13
N GLY A 38 -13.15 2.58 -0.25
CA GLY A 38 -13.32 1.17 -0.57
C GLY A 38 -12.06 0.55 -1.18
N ASN A 39 -12.24 -0.62 -1.79
CA ASN A 39 -11.14 -1.42 -2.33
C ASN A 39 -10.41 -0.72 -3.49
N TYR A 40 -9.09 -0.87 -3.52
CA TYR A 40 -8.25 -0.55 -4.68
C TYR A 40 -8.58 -1.51 -5.82
N LYS A 41 -8.90 -0.98 -6.99
CA LYS A 41 -9.23 -1.79 -8.17
C LYS A 41 -8.00 -2.02 -9.04
N ASN A 42 -7.04 -1.11 -8.99
CA ASN A 42 -5.83 -1.19 -9.80
C ASN A 42 -4.68 -0.37 -9.16
N PRO A 43 -3.44 -0.57 -9.62
CA PRO A 43 -2.27 0.20 -9.20
C PRO A 43 -2.43 1.73 -9.22
N THR A 44 -3.18 2.28 -10.18
CA THR A 44 -3.30 3.73 -10.33
C THR A 44 -4.12 4.38 -9.22
N ASP A 45 -4.94 3.61 -8.49
CA ASP A 45 -5.64 4.11 -7.32
C ASP A 45 -4.67 4.54 -6.20
N LEU A 46 -3.45 3.99 -6.15
CA LEU A 46 -2.43 4.38 -5.16
C LEU A 46 -1.88 5.78 -5.41
N ILE A 47 -1.95 6.28 -6.64
CA ILE A 47 -1.52 7.64 -7.01
C ILE A 47 -2.40 8.70 -6.33
N LYS A 48 -3.63 8.33 -5.95
CA LYS A 48 -4.57 9.22 -5.24
C LYS A 48 -4.15 9.51 -3.80
N ILE A 49 -3.16 8.77 -3.29
CA ILE A 49 -2.61 8.96 -1.95
C ILE A 49 -1.40 9.89 -2.05
N ALA A 50 -1.57 11.18 -1.73
CA ALA A 50 -0.58 12.23 -1.99
C ALA A 50 0.82 11.98 -1.39
N ILE A 51 0.93 11.19 -0.31
CA ILE A 51 2.22 10.85 0.33
C ILE A 51 2.94 9.64 -0.31
N LEU A 52 2.28 8.92 -1.23
CA LEU A 52 2.88 7.87 -2.03
C LEU A 52 3.41 8.50 -3.33
N ASN A 53 4.73 8.71 -3.38
CA ASN A 53 5.36 9.16 -4.62
C ASN A 53 5.49 7.99 -5.61
N ALA A 54 5.80 8.32 -6.88
CA ALA A 54 5.92 7.33 -7.94
C ALA A 54 6.97 6.25 -7.65
N GLU A 55 8.09 6.61 -7.03
CA GLU A 55 9.17 5.68 -6.69
C GLU A 55 8.73 4.65 -5.64
N THR A 56 8.06 5.08 -4.56
CA THR A 56 7.50 4.18 -3.56
C THR A 56 6.47 3.25 -4.18
N ILE A 57 5.58 3.77 -5.02
CA ILE A 57 4.56 2.95 -5.71
C ILE A 57 5.24 1.89 -6.58
N GLN A 58 6.23 2.26 -7.38
CA GLN A 58 6.98 1.31 -8.21
C GLN A 58 7.68 0.23 -7.38
N LYS A 59 8.23 0.57 -6.22
CA LYS A 59 8.91 -0.37 -5.32
C LYS A 59 7.95 -1.38 -4.67
N ILE A 60 6.72 -0.96 -4.32
CA ILE A 60 5.77 -1.87 -3.67
C ILE A 60 4.95 -2.69 -4.67
N LEU A 61 4.71 -2.16 -5.88
CA LEU A 61 3.81 -2.77 -6.86
C LEU A 61 4.04 -4.26 -7.14
N PRO A 62 5.29 -4.75 -7.27
CA PRO A 62 5.55 -6.17 -7.54
C PRO A 62 5.06 -7.12 -6.44
N TYR A 63 4.76 -6.60 -5.25
CA TYR A 63 4.37 -7.38 -4.07
C TYR A 63 2.88 -7.22 -3.71
N LEU A 64 2.14 -6.36 -4.41
CA LEU A 64 0.73 -6.10 -4.13
C LEU A 64 -0.18 -7.02 -4.95
N LYS A 65 -1.21 -7.53 -4.30
CA LYS A 65 -2.39 -8.14 -4.92
C LYS A 65 -3.60 -7.25 -4.63
N PHE A 66 -4.45 -7.06 -5.63
CA PHE A 66 -5.68 -6.27 -5.57
C PHE A 66 -6.87 -7.22 -5.41
#